data_AF-A0A9R0TH42-F1
#
_entry.id   AF-A0A9R0TH42-F1
#
_cell.length_a   1.000
_cell.length_b   1.000
_cell.length_c   1.000
_cell.angle_alpha   90.00
_cell.angle_beta   90.00
_cell.angle_gamma   90.00
#
_symmetry.space_group_name_H-M   'P 1'
#
loop_
_entity.id
_entity.type
_entity.pdbx_description
1 polymer ?
#
loop_
_entity_poly.entity_id
_entity_poly.type
_entity_poly.pdbx_seq_one_letter_code
_entity_poly.pdbx_strand_id
1 'polypeptide(L)'
;MASTLLPTLLPPVSRAVAFLLRTPPKPFRSHHPLFRSLPASASSPSTPPTYHSLVTMASAGIPARRDLLMLGIETSCDDTAAAVVRGDGEILSQAIASQSDLLVKWGGVAPKMAEEAHALAIDQVVQKALDDANVSETDLSAVAVTIGPGLSLCLRVGVHKARKIAKVFGLPIVGVHHMEAHALVSRLVNKDLDYPFLALLISGGHNLLVLAQNLGEYVQLGTTIDDAIGEAYDKSARWLGLDIRKGGGPALEELALEGDPNSIKFTVPMRQQKDCNFSYAGLKTQVRLAIESRNLCTDDIPISSATEEDRQLRANIAASFQRIAVLHLEDRCQRAVEWALKMKPSIKNFVVLLLTSMLGPA
;
A
#
# COMPACT_ATOMS: atom_id res chain seq x y z
N MET A 1 35.83 10.79 -9.46
CA MET A 1 36.92 11.60 -8.87
C MET A 1 36.32 12.93 -8.40
N ALA A 2 36.76 13.43 -7.23
CA ALA A 2 36.28 14.60 -6.46
C ALA A 2 34.86 14.42 -5.86
N SER A 3 34.61 14.22 -4.55
CA SER A 3 35.13 14.76 -3.27
C SER A 3 34.81 16.24 -3.03
N THR A 4 34.47 16.55 -1.76
CA THR A 4 34.18 17.84 -1.08
C THR A 4 32.74 18.37 -1.20
N LEU A 5 32.04 18.88 -0.15
CA LEU A 5 32.32 19.18 1.26
C LEU A 5 30.95 19.34 2.00
N LEU A 6 30.84 18.81 3.22
CA LEU A 6 29.80 19.15 4.21
C LEU A 6 30.16 20.46 4.94
N PRO A 7 29.18 21.30 5.33
CA PRO A 7 29.33 22.15 6.49
C PRO A 7 28.37 21.76 7.63
N THR A 8 28.99 21.63 8.79
CA THR A 8 28.45 21.49 10.14
C THR A 8 27.65 22.71 10.59
N LEU A 9 26.46 22.50 11.17
CA LEU A 9 25.78 23.48 12.03
C LEU A 9 25.23 22.79 13.29
N LEU A 10 25.93 23.00 14.40
CA LEU A 10 25.44 22.78 15.78
C LEU A 10 24.54 23.95 16.21
N PRO A 11 23.43 23.73 16.93
CA PRO A 11 22.77 24.77 17.70
C PRO A 11 23.23 24.77 19.17
N PRO A 12 23.08 25.90 19.90
CA PRO A 12 23.60 26.06 21.24
C PRO A 12 22.74 25.38 22.31
N VAL A 13 23.43 24.92 23.35
CA VAL A 13 22.92 24.39 24.61
C VAL A 13 22.25 25.51 25.42
N SER A 14 21.00 25.29 25.87
CA SER A 14 20.53 25.94 27.11
C SER A 14 19.39 25.20 27.79
N ARG A 15 19.70 24.84 29.05
CA ARG A 15 18.85 24.69 30.24
C ARG A 15 17.79 23.59 30.28
N ALA A 16 18.20 22.55 31.00
CA ALA A 16 17.37 21.61 31.74
C ALA A 16 16.30 22.30 32.61
N VAL A 17 15.08 21.80 32.50
CA VAL A 17 14.10 21.80 33.59
C VAL A 17 13.59 20.36 33.69
N ALA A 18 14.00 19.69 34.75
CA ALA A 18 13.54 18.37 35.11
C ALA A 18 12.07 18.45 35.55
N PHE A 19 11.19 17.66 34.92
CA PHE A 19 9.90 17.33 35.51
C PHE A 19 9.68 15.83 35.51
N LEU A 20 9.20 15.37 36.66
CA LEU A 20 9.17 14.01 37.15
C LEU A 20 8.47 13.00 36.24
N LEU A 21 9.09 11.82 36.19
CA LEU A 21 8.60 10.55 35.66
C LEU A 21 7.15 10.26 36.06
N ARG A 22 6.29 9.97 35.07
CA ARG A 22 5.07 9.18 35.27
C ARG A 22 5.05 8.03 34.26
N THR A 23 5.29 6.84 34.80
CA THR A 23 4.91 5.46 34.42
C THR A 23 4.62 5.11 32.94
N PRO A 24 5.18 3.99 32.42
CA PRO A 24 4.87 3.50 31.07
C PRO A 24 3.41 3.01 30.96
N PRO A 25 2.81 3.02 29.75
CA PRO A 25 1.48 2.45 29.54
C PRO A 25 1.54 0.91 29.68
N LYS A 26 0.54 0.36 30.37
CA LYS A 26 0.39 -1.09 30.58
C LYS A 26 0.03 -1.81 29.27
N PRO A 27 0.48 -3.06 29.07
CA PRO A 27 0.02 -3.90 27.96
C PRO A 27 -1.48 -4.21 28.11
N PHE A 28 -2.24 -3.99 27.04
CA PHE A 28 -3.65 -4.37 26.94
C PHE A 28 -3.74 -5.90 26.82
N ARG A 29 -4.25 -6.57 27.86
CA ARG A 29 -4.72 -7.96 27.79
C ARG A 29 -6.22 -7.94 27.48
N SER A 30 -6.65 -8.62 26.42
CA SER A 30 -8.07 -8.89 26.19
C SER A 30 -8.60 -9.85 27.26
N HIS A 31 -9.66 -9.45 27.95
CA HIS A 31 -10.39 -10.29 28.88
C HIS A 31 -11.37 -11.18 28.12
N HIS A 32 -11.14 -12.50 28.11
CA HIS A 32 -12.20 -13.47 27.87
C HIS A 32 -13.01 -13.67 29.16
N PRO A 33 -14.35 -13.73 29.12
CA PRO A 33 -15.14 -14.02 30.32
C PRO A 33 -15.00 -15.49 30.72
N LEU A 34 -14.71 -15.69 32.01
CA LEU A 34 -14.64 -16.97 32.71
C LEU A 34 -16.00 -17.68 32.66
N PHE A 35 -16.05 -18.86 32.05
CA PHE A 35 -17.19 -19.76 32.19
C PHE A 35 -17.09 -20.54 33.51
N ARG A 36 -18.21 -20.48 34.23
CA ARG A 36 -18.47 -21.00 35.58
C ARG A 36 -18.53 -22.53 35.56
N SER A 37 -17.77 -23.17 36.45
CA SER A 37 -17.79 -24.62 36.70
C SER A 37 -19.10 -25.07 37.36
N LEU A 38 -19.73 -26.12 36.84
CA LEU A 38 -20.79 -26.91 37.48
C LEU A 38 -20.28 -28.32 37.82
N PRO A 39 -20.83 -29.00 38.83
CA PRO A 39 -20.17 -30.11 39.51
C PRO A 39 -20.28 -31.46 38.77
N ALA A 40 -19.29 -32.31 39.04
CA ALA A 40 -19.10 -33.63 38.46
C ALA A 40 -20.15 -34.65 38.93
N SER A 41 -20.68 -35.43 37.98
CA SER A 41 -21.29 -36.74 38.22
C SER A 41 -20.42 -37.82 37.58
N ALA A 42 -20.02 -38.80 38.39
CA ALA A 42 -19.13 -39.88 38.03
C ALA A 42 -19.77 -40.88 37.04
N SER A 43 -19.04 -41.20 35.98
CA SER A 43 -19.17 -42.47 35.24
C SER A 43 -17.80 -42.91 34.72
N SER A 44 -17.54 -44.19 34.86
CA SER A 44 -16.30 -44.97 34.73
C SER A 44 -15.46 -44.78 33.45
N PRO A 45 -14.14 -45.10 33.49
CA PRO A 45 -13.20 -44.79 32.42
C PRO A 45 -13.28 -45.79 31.27
N SER A 46 -13.74 -45.34 30.10
CA SER A 46 -13.48 -46.02 28.83
C SER A 46 -12.15 -45.53 28.26
N THR A 47 -11.20 -46.45 28.08
CA THR A 47 -9.94 -46.27 27.34
C THR A 47 -10.17 -45.52 26.02
N PRO A 48 -9.41 -44.45 25.73
CA PRO A 48 -9.48 -43.81 24.41
C PRO A 48 -8.86 -44.74 23.36
N PRO A 49 -9.45 -44.88 22.16
CA PRO A 49 -8.82 -45.62 21.09
C PRO A 49 -7.57 -44.85 20.65
N THR A 50 -6.44 -45.56 20.66
CA THR A 50 -5.19 -45.13 20.02
C THR A 50 -5.46 -44.84 18.54
N TYR A 51 -5.48 -43.57 18.18
CA TYR A 51 -5.35 -43.13 16.79
C TYR A 51 -3.89 -43.35 16.34
N HIS A 52 -3.54 -44.60 16.04
CA HIS A 52 -2.42 -44.90 15.16
C HIS A 52 -2.97 -45.11 13.75
N SER A 53 -2.96 -44.04 12.97
CA SER A 53 -2.79 -44.10 11.53
C SER A 53 -2.04 -42.84 11.12
N LEU A 54 -0.73 -42.88 11.36
CA LEU A 54 0.19 -42.10 10.55
C LEU A 54 0.10 -42.73 9.16
N VAL A 55 -0.70 -42.11 8.29
CA VAL A 55 -0.46 -42.23 6.86
C VAL A 55 0.97 -41.72 6.67
N THR A 56 1.89 -42.65 6.51
CA THR A 56 3.22 -42.37 5.97
C THR A 56 2.98 -41.86 4.55
N MET A 57 2.70 -40.57 4.42
CA MET A 57 2.90 -39.86 3.17
C MET A 57 4.36 -40.11 2.83
N ALA A 58 4.59 -40.88 1.77
CA ALA A 58 5.91 -41.07 1.21
C ALA A 58 6.55 -39.67 1.12
N SER A 59 7.79 -39.58 1.60
CA SER A 59 8.65 -38.42 1.44
C SER A 59 8.94 -38.22 -0.05
N ALA A 60 7.95 -37.78 -0.81
CA ALA A 60 8.19 -37.02 -2.02
C ALA A 60 8.98 -35.79 -1.53
N GLY A 61 10.26 -35.72 -1.92
CA GLY A 61 11.12 -34.60 -1.52
C GLY A 61 10.41 -33.29 -1.83
N ILE A 62 10.56 -32.30 -0.94
CA ILE A 62 10.05 -30.95 -1.19
C ILE A 62 10.61 -30.52 -2.55
N PRO A 63 9.76 -30.19 -3.55
CA PRO A 63 10.23 -29.80 -4.87
C PRO A 63 11.25 -28.68 -4.75
N ALA A 64 12.27 -28.68 -5.62
CA ALA A 64 13.18 -27.55 -5.65
C ALA A 64 12.39 -26.28 -5.96
N ARG A 65 12.76 -25.14 -5.37
CA ARG A 65 12.01 -23.88 -5.56
C ARG A 65 11.76 -23.54 -7.02
N ARG A 66 12.67 -23.90 -7.92
CA ARG A 66 12.54 -23.64 -9.36
C ARG A 66 11.48 -24.47 -10.06
N ASP A 67 11.08 -25.58 -9.47
CA ASP A 67 10.05 -26.47 -10.01
C ASP A 67 8.64 -26.03 -9.58
N LEU A 68 8.54 -25.07 -8.66
CA LEU A 68 7.27 -24.53 -8.19
C LEU A 68 6.78 -23.44 -9.13
N LEU A 69 5.54 -23.58 -9.61
CA LEU A 69 4.82 -22.58 -10.38
C LEU A 69 3.60 -22.11 -9.62
N MET A 70 3.50 -20.81 -9.39
CA MET A 70 2.37 -20.20 -8.69
C MET A 70 1.59 -19.29 -9.63
N LEU A 71 0.27 -19.49 -9.68
CA LEU A 71 -0.65 -18.51 -10.26
C LEU A 71 -1.09 -17.53 -9.17
N GLY A 72 -0.77 -16.25 -9.31
CA GLY A 72 -1.27 -15.16 -8.48
C GLY A 72 -2.50 -14.50 -9.11
N ILE A 73 -3.51 -14.16 -8.31
CA ILE A 73 -4.73 -13.44 -8.73
C ILE A 73 -4.98 -12.24 -7.79
N GLU A 74 -5.18 -11.06 -8.36
CA GLU A 74 -5.40 -9.80 -7.66
C GLU A 74 -6.65 -9.09 -8.18
N THR A 75 -7.61 -8.81 -7.29
CA THR A 75 -8.91 -8.17 -7.58
C THR A 75 -9.39 -7.31 -6.41
N SER A 76 -8.47 -6.70 -5.65
CA SER A 76 -8.81 -5.95 -4.43
C SER A 76 -9.49 -4.61 -4.68
N CYS A 77 -9.28 -3.97 -5.84
CA CYS A 77 -9.79 -2.64 -6.12
C CYS A 77 -10.41 -2.51 -7.52
N ASP A 78 -9.66 -1.98 -8.48
CA ASP A 78 -10.12 -1.55 -9.80
C ASP A 78 -9.30 -2.15 -10.96
N ASP A 79 -8.28 -2.96 -10.68
CA ASP A 79 -7.56 -3.72 -11.69
C ASP A 79 -7.79 -5.22 -11.50
N THR A 80 -8.09 -5.94 -12.57
CA THR A 80 -8.07 -7.41 -12.57
C THR A 80 -6.71 -7.87 -13.04
N ALA A 81 -5.94 -8.54 -12.19
CA ALA A 81 -4.61 -8.98 -12.55
C ALA A 81 -4.38 -10.47 -12.24
N ALA A 82 -3.57 -11.10 -13.08
CA ALA A 82 -3.02 -12.43 -12.83
C ALA A 82 -1.57 -12.51 -13.29
N ALA A 83 -0.78 -13.35 -12.63
CA ALA A 83 0.63 -13.58 -12.97
C ALA A 83 1.04 -15.02 -12.68
N VAL A 84 1.94 -15.57 -13.49
CA VAL A 84 2.60 -16.85 -13.21
C VAL A 84 4.01 -16.57 -12.75
N VAL A 85 4.35 -17.04 -11.55
CA VAL A 85 5.64 -16.79 -10.90
C VAL A 85 6.29 -18.11 -10.50
N ARG A 86 7.56 -18.27 -10.82
CA ARG A 86 8.38 -19.42 -10.41
C ARG A 86 8.85 -19.25 -8.96
N GLY A 87 9.04 -20.35 -8.22
CA GLY A 87 9.39 -20.28 -6.79
C GLY A 87 10.77 -19.68 -6.46
N ASP A 88 11.60 -19.33 -7.44
CA ASP A 88 12.82 -18.52 -7.27
C ASP A 88 12.62 -17.01 -7.55
N GLY A 89 11.37 -16.61 -7.78
CA GLY A 89 10.94 -15.23 -7.98
C GLY A 89 10.94 -14.76 -9.44
N GLU A 90 11.20 -15.64 -10.42
CA GLU A 90 11.07 -15.28 -11.83
C GLU A 90 9.59 -15.08 -12.20
N ILE A 91 9.24 -13.90 -12.73
CA ILE A 91 7.90 -13.62 -13.28
C ILE A 91 7.89 -14.15 -14.71
N LEU A 92 7.10 -15.20 -14.96
CA LEU A 92 7.00 -15.83 -16.28
C LEU A 92 6.00 -15.09 -17.17
N SER A 93 4.94 -14.56 -16.56
CA SER A 93 3.93 -13.77 -17.24
C SER A 93 3.17 -12.89 -16.26
N GLN A 94 2.53 -11.85 -16.80
CA GLN A 94 1.54 -11.04 -16.11
C GLN A 94 0.52 -10.52 -17.10
N ALA A 95 -0.74 -10.43 -16.67
CA ALA A 95 -1.84 -9.85 -17.42
C ALA A 95 -2.64 -8.94 -16.51
N ILE A 96 -3.02 -7.76 -17.01
CA ILE A 96 -3.79 -6.76 -16.28
C ILE A 96 -4.91 -6.26 -17.20
N ALA A 97 -6.13 -6.25 -16.68
CA ALA A 97 -7.27 -5.54 -17.26
C ALA A 97 -7.67 -4.39 -16.32
N SER A 98 -7.31 -3.17 -16.71
CA SER A 98 -7.54 -1.97 -15.90
C SER A 98 -8.91 -1.36 -16.12
N GLN A 99 -9.49 -0.78 -15.05
CA GLN A 99 -10.78 -0.10 -15.07
C GLN A 99 -10.65 1.43 -15.07
N SER A 100 -9.53 1.98 -15.53
CA SER A 100 -9.27 3.42 -15.60
C SER A 100 -10.41 4.22 -16.24
N ASP A 101 -11.04 3.69 -17.30
CA ASP A 101 -12.16 4.35 -17.98
C ASP A 101 -13.43 4.42 -17.11
N LEU A 102 -13.66 3.41 -16.26
CA LEU A 102 -14.77 3.42 -15.31
C LEU A 102 -14.53 4.44 -14.19
N LEU A 103 -13.28 4.57 -13.72
CA LEU A 103 -12.91 5.60 -12.73
C LEU A 103 -13.22 7.00 -13.24
N VAL A 104 -12.83 7.30 -14.48
CA VAL A 104 -13.09 8.60 -15.12
C VAL A 104 -14.59 8.85 -15.24
N LYS A 105 -15.36 7.85 -15.69
CA LYS A 105 -16.81 7.97 -15.89
C LYS A 105 -17.56 8.25 -14.59
N TRP A 106 -17.17 7.63 -13.48
CA TRP A 106 -17.88 7.71 -12.20
C TRP A 106 -17.24 8.68 -11.19
N GLY A 107 -16.12 9.31 -11.55
CA GLY A 107 -15.38 10.24 -10.67
C GLY A 107 -14.71 9.55 -9.48
N GLY A 108 -14.49 8.24 -9.56
CA GLY A 108 -13.94 7.39 -8.50
C GLY A 108 -14.35 5.92 -8.65
N VAL A 109 -13.88 5.07 -7.73
CA VAL A 109 -14.22 3.63 -7.74
C VAL A 109 -15.69 3.45 -7.32
N ALA A 110 -16.52 2.96 -8.25
CA ALA A 110 -17.89 2.54 -7.97
C ALA A 110 -17.90 1.03 -7.66
N PRO A 111 -18.07 0.58 -6.40
CA PRO A 111 -17.76 -0.80 -6.01
C PRO A 111 -18.53 -1.88 -6.78
N LYS A 112 -19.80 -1.61 -7.14
CA LYS A 112 -20.61 -2.56 -7.89
C LYS A 112 -20.17 -2.68 -9.36
N MET A 113 -19.83 -1.55 -9.98
CA MET A 113 -19.31 -1.54 -11.35
C MET A 113 -17.94 -2.22 -11.42
N ALA A 114 -17.11 -2.03 -10.39
CA ALA A 114 -15.80 -2.66 -10.30
C ALA A 114 -15.92 -4.19 -10.15
N GLU A 115 -16.84 -4.68 -9.30
CA GLU A 115 -17.15 -6.11 -9.20
C GLU A 115 -17.55 -6.71 -10.56
N GLU A 116 -18.46 -6.05 -11.29
CA GLU A 116 -18.92 -6.52 -12.60
C GLU A 116 -17.79 -6.56 -13.63
N ALA A 117 -16.93 -5.54 -13.64
CA ALA A 117 -15.77 -5.49 -14.51
C ALA A 117 -14.76 -6.62 -14.20
N HIS A 118 -14.49 -6.91 -12.92
CA HIS A 118 -13.69 -8.08 -12.55
C HIS A 118 -14.32 -9.39 -13.05
N ALA A 119 -15.63 -9.57 -12.85
CA ALA A 119 -16.33 -10.79 -13.25
C ALA A 119 -16.26 -11.04 -14.77
N LEU A 120 -16.30 -9.97 -15.57
CA LEU A 120 -16.17 -10.05 -17.02
C LEU A 120 -14.72 -10.32 -17.47
N ALA A 121 -13.73 -9.77 -16.78
CA ALA A 121 -12.33 -9.83 -17.19
C ALA A 121 -11.56 -11.06 -16.68
N ILE A 122 -11.92 -11.59 -15.51
CA ILE A 122 -11.06 -12.52 -14.76
C ILE A 122 -10.71 -13.81 -15.49
N ASP A 123 -11.64 -14.38 -16.26
CA ASP A 123 -11.37 -15.59 -17.02
C ASP A 123 -10.34 -15.34 -18.13
N GLN A 124 -10.46 -14.21 -18.85
CA GLN A 124 -9.54 -13.83 -19.92
C GLN A 124 -8.15 -13.46 -19.37
N VAL A 125 -8.11 -12.72 -18.25
CA VAL A 125 -6.85 -12.31 -17.60
C VAL A 125 -6.06 -13.52 -17.10
N VAL A 126 -6.73 -14.47 -16.43
CA VAL A 126 -6.07 -15.70 -15.97
C VAL A 126 -5.59 -16.55 -17.14
N GLN A 127 -6.43 -16.74 -18.17
CA GLN A 127 -6.04 -17.53 -19.33
C GLN A 127 -4.83 -16.90 -20.03
N LYS A 128 -4.85 -15.58 -20.25
CA LYS A 128 -3.74 -14.85 -20.85
C LYS A 128 -2.43 -15.03 -20.06
N ALA A 129 -2.47 -14.98 -18.73
CA ALA A 129 -1.29 -15.21 -17.91
C ALA A 129 -0.73 -16.63 -18.09
N LEU A 130 -1.59 -17.65 -18.15
CA LEU A 130 -1.16 -19.03 -18.40
C LEU A 130 -0.56 -19.21 -19.80
N ASP A 131 -1.25 -18.69 -20.81
CA ASP A 131 -0.82 -18.76 -22.22
C ASP A 131 0.52 -18.05 -22.43
N ASP A 132 0.68 -16.83 -21.92
CA ASP A 132 1.92 -16.05 -22.03
C ASP A 132 3.10 -16.72 -21.30
N ALA A 133 2.84 -17.48 -20.24
CA ALA A 133 3.84 -18.28 -19.54
C ALA A 133 4.09 -19.65 -20.21
N ASN A 134 3.29 -20.01 -21.22
CA ASN A 134 3.31 -21.31 -21.90
C ASN A 134 3.15 -22.49 -20.92
N VAL A 135 2.19 -22.37 -20.00
CA VAL A 135 1.83 -23.40 -19.03
C VAL A 135 0.32 -23.58 -18.96
N SER A 136 -0.11 -24.72 -18.43
CA SER A 136 -1.51 -25.04 -18.15
C SER A 136 -1.76 -25.11 -16.65
N GLU A 137 -3.03 -25.17 -16.24
CA GLU A 137 -3.36 -25.30 -14.82
C GLU A 137 -2.85 -26.59 -14.17
N THR A 138 -2.59 -27.64 -14.97
CA THR A 138 -2.00 -28.90 -14.47
C THR A 138 -0.51 -28.78 -14.12
N ASP A 139 0.17 -27.75 -14.64
CA ASP A 139 1.58 -27.50 -14.34
C ASP A 139 1.75 -26.68 -13.05
N LEU A 140 0.68 -26.06 -12.57
CA LEU A 140 0.71 -25.21 -11.37
C LEU A 140 0.93 -26.05 -10.11
N SER A 141 1.71 -25.50 -9.19
CA SER A 141 1.92 -26.08 -7.85
C SER A 141 0.96 -25.51 -6.82
N ALA A 142 0.46 -24.28 -7.02
CA ALA A 142 -0.46 -23.60 -6.12
C ALA A 142 -1.17 -22.42 -6.81
N VAL A 143 -2.28 -21.98 -6.23
CA VAL A 143 -2.96 -20.73 -6.60
C VAL A 143 -2.92 -19.76 -5.42
N ALA A 144 -2.33 -18.59 -5.60
CA ALA A 144 -2.33 -17.50 -4.65
C ALA A 144 -3.40 -16.47 -5.03
N VAL A 145 -4.12 -15.93 -4.05
CA VAL A 145 -5.15 -14.93 -4.29
C VAL A 145 -5.22 -13.92 -3.16
N THR A 146 -5.40 -12.65 -3.50
CA THR A 146 -5.59 -11.59 -2.52
C THR A 146 -6.91 -11.76 -1.78
N ILE A 147 -6.85 -11.77 -0.43
CA ILE A 147 -8.03 -11.92 0.44
C ILE A 147 -8.37 -10.64 1.21
N GLY A 148 -7.50 -9.63 1.16
CA GLY A 148 -7.73 -8.31 1.74
C GLY A 148 -6.42 -7.61 2.14
N PRO A 149 -6.49 -6.34 2.55
CA PRO A 149 -7.66 -5.45 2.48
C PRO A 149 -8.07 -5.14 1.04
N GLY A 150 -9.28 -4.61 0.85
CA GLY A 150 -9.83 -4.27 -0.47
C GLY A 150 -11.35 -4.20 -0.45
N LEU A 151 -11.95 -3.88 -1.60
CA LEU A 151 -13.39 -3.88 -1.79
C LEU A 151 -13.91 -5.32 -1.72
N SER A 152 -14.76 -5.59 -0.73
CA SER A 152 -15.26 -6.95 -0.44
C SER A 152 -15.98 -7.60 -1.63
N LEU A 153 -16.69 -6.82 -2.44
CA LEU A 153 -17.34 -7.29 -3.66
C LEU A 153 -16.30 -7.74 -4.70
N CYS A 154 -15.26 -6.94 -4.93
CA CYS A 154 -14.18 -7.25 -5.87
C CYS A 154 -13.35 -8.46 -5.42
N LEU A 155 -12.95 -8.52 -4.13
CA LEU A 155 -12.16 -9.62 -3.57
C LEU A 155 -12.84 -10.98 -3.76
N ARG A 156 -14.17 -11.03 -3.62
CA ARG A 156 -14.94 -12.28 -3.81
C ARG A 156 -14.79 -12.85 -5.21
N VAL A 157 -14.64 -12.02 -6.25
CA VAL A 157 -14.48 -12.47 -7.63
C VAL A 157 -13.17 -13.26 -7.78
N GLY A 158 -12.05 -12.69 -7.33
CA GLY A 158 -10.74 -13.35 -7.31
C GLY A 158 -10.75 -14.64 -6.51
N VAL A 159 -11.27 -14.59 -5.27
CA VAL A 159 -11.33 -15.77 -4.39
C VAL A 159 -12.17 -16.89 -4.99
N HIS A 160 -13.29 -16.59 -5.65
CA HIS A 160 -14.10 -17.60 -6.33
C HIS A 160 -13.35 -18.26 -7.49
N LYS A 161 -12.67 -17.49 -8.34
CA LYS A 161 -11.86 -18.03 -9.45
C LYS A 161 -10.73 -18.91 -8.93
N ALA A 162 -9.98 -18.45 -7.93
CA ALA A 162 -8.90 -19.21 -7.32
C ALA A 162 -9.39 -20.54 -6.73
N ARG A 163 -10.51 -20.53 -5.99
CA ARG A 163 -11.13 -21.75 -5.44
C ARG A 163 -11.62 -22.70 -6.53
N LYS A 164 -12.13 -22.19 -7.64
CA LYS A 164 -12.56 -23.02 -8.78
C LYS A 164 -11.37 -23.78 -9.37
N ILE A 165 -10.28 -23.07 -9.69
CA ILE A 165 -9.05 -23.67 -10.23
C ILE A 165 -8.49 -24.69 -9.23
N ALA A 166 -8.30 -24.28 -7.98
CA ALA A 166 -7.78 -25.16 -6.93
C ALA A 166 -8.61 -26.43 -6.76
N LYS A 167 -9.93 -26.33 -6.79
CA LYS A 167 -10.83 -27.49 -6.69
C LYS A 167 -10.75 -28.41 -7.91
N VAL A 168 -10.70 -27.86 -9.13
CA VAL A 168 -10.69 -28.66 -10.37
C VAL A 168 -9.37 -29.42 -10.52
N PHE A 169 -8.25 -28.78 -10.19
CA PHE A 169 -6.91 -29.32 -10.42
C PHE A 169 -6.26 -29.89 -9.14
N GLY A 170 -6.98 -29.92 -8.01
CA GLY A 170 -6.47 -30.46 -6.75
C GLY A 170 -5.31 -29.66 -6.15
N LEU A 171 -5.26 -28.35 -6.40
CA LEU A 171 -4.15 -27.49 -5.98
C LEU A 171 -4.38 -26.86 -4.60
N PRO A 172 -3.31 -26.63 -3.82
CA PRO A 172 -3.39 -25.78 -2.63
C PRO A 172 -3.71 -24.33 -3.00
N ILE A 173 -4.43 -23.65 -2.11
CA ILE A 173 -4.74 -22.22 -2.22
C ILE A 173 -4.03 -21.43 -1.13
N VAL A 174 -3.42 -20.32 -1.51
CA VAL A 174 -2.73 -19.40 -0.60
C VAL A 174 -3.48 -18.07 -0.57
N GLY A 175 -4.06 -17.73 0.58
CA GLY A 175 -4.64 -16.40 0.79
C GLY A 175 -3.55 -15.39 1.07
N VAL A 176 -3.50 -14.31 0.30
CA VAL A 176 -2.46 -13.28 0.37
C VAL A 176 -3.02 -11.98 0.91
N HIS A 177 -2.30 -11.36 1.84
CA HIS A 177 -2.62 -10.02 2.32
C HIS A 177 -2.06 -8.97 1.34
N HIS A 178 -2.91 -8.07 0.82
CA HIS A 178 -2.56 -7.13 -0.24
C HIS A 178 -1.34 -6.25 0.13
N MET A 179 -1.34 -5.69 1.35
CA MET A 179 -0.21 -4.84 1.80
C MET A 179 1.06 -5.63 2.10
N GLU A 180 0.94 -6.92 2.42
CA GLU A 180 2.10 -7.80 2.61
C GLU A 180 2.74 -8.08 1.24
N ALA A 181 1.92 -8.42 0.24
CA ALA A 181 2.37 -8.61 -1.14
C ALA A 181 3.16 -7.39 -1.64
N HIS A 182 2.61 -6.18 -1.44
CA HIS A 182 3.32 -4.94 -1.77
C HIS A 182 4.67 -4.83 -1.08
N ALA A 183 4.75 -5.01 0.25
CA ALA A 183 6.03 -4.96 0.95
C ALA A 183 7.04 -5.97 0.39
N LEU A 184 6.59 -7.17 0.01
CA LEU A 184 7.44 -8.25 -0.50
C LEU A 184 7.90 -8.06 -1.95
N VAL A 185 7.26 -7.21 -2.75
CA VAL A 185 7.77 -6.84 -4.10
C VAL A 185 9.20 -6.32 -4.03
N SER A 186 9.55 -5.58 -2.97
CA SER A 186 10.92 -5.09 -2.77
C SER A 186 11.95 -6.22 -2.71
N ARG A 187 11.60 -7.38 -2.14
CA ARG A 187 12.44 -8.58 -2.09
C ARG A 187 12.46 -9.36 -3.40
N LEU A 188 11.42 -9.20 -4.23
CA LEU A 188 11.37 -9.78 -5.57
C LEU A 188 12.34 -9.06 -6.50
N VAL A 189 12.37 -7.71 -6.42
CA VAL A 189 13.25 -6.84 -7.22
C VAL A 189 14.69 -6.89 -6.70
N ASN A 190 14.89 -6.81 -5.39
CA ASN A 190 16.21 -6.88 -4.76
C ASN A 190 16.34 -8.16 -3.92
N LYS A 191 16.98 -9.18 -4.49
CA LYS A 191 17.16 -10.49 -3.83
C LYS A 191 18.07 -10.43 -2.59
N ASP A 192 18.91 -9.40 -2.47
CA ASP A 192 19.80 -9.17 -1.32
C ASP A 192 19.11 -8.41 -0.17
N LEU A 193 17.86 -7.97 -0.38
CA LEU A 193 17.07 -7.33 0.66
C LEU A 193 16.62 -8.38 1.70
N ASP A 194 17.30 -8.38 2.83
CA ASP A 194 16.94 -9.20 3.98
C ASP A 194 16.16 -8.44 5.05
N TYR A 195 15.47 -9.22 5.89
CA TYR A 195 14.82 -8.71 7.08
C TYR A 195 15.86 -8.35 8.17
N PRO A 196 15.54 -7.40 9.07
CA PRO A 196 14.39 -6.50 9.02
C PRO A 196 14.62 -5.33 8.05
N PHE A 197 13.54 -4.87 7.41
CA PHE A 197 13.56 -3.63 6.62
C PHE A 197 12.33 -2.77 6.94
N LEU A 198 12.50 -1.46 6.83
CA LEU A 198 11.39 -0.51 6.91
C LEU A 198 10.81 -0.31 5.52
N ALA A 199 9.50 -0.27 5.39
CA ALA A 199 8.81 0.02 4.13
C ALA A 199 7.83 1.18 4.29
N LEU A 200 7.86 2.08 3.31
CA LEU A 200 6.83 3.09 3.08
C LEU A 200 6.01 2.63 1.86
N LEU A 201 4.75 2.28 2.08
CA LEU A 201 3.80 1.91 1.04
C LEU A 201 2.87 3.10 0.79
N ILE A 202 2.95 3.70 -0.39
CA ILE A 202 2.19 4.91 -0.76
C ILE A 202 1.42 4.74 -2.06
N SER A 203 0.17 5.16 -2.09
CA SER A 203 -0.69 5.11 -3.27
C SER A 203 -1.78 6.19 -3.24
N GLY A 204 -2.70 6.14 -4.20
CA GLY A 204 -3.95 6.91 -4.17
C GLY A 204 -4.69 6.82 -2.84
N GLY A 205 -4.77 5.61 -2.25
CA GLY A 205 -5.56 5.33 -1.05
C GLY A 205 -4.75 4.93 0.20
N HIS A 206 -3.43 4.85 0.11
CA HIS A 206 -2.60 4.38 1.21
C HIS A 206 -1.43 5.31 1.51
N ASN A 207 -1.18 5.52 2.80
CA ASN A 207 0.13 5.84 3.34
C ASN A 207 0.34 4.89 4.50
N LEU A 208 1.30 3.98 4.40
CA LEU A 208 1.58 2.98 5.43
C LEU A 208 3.09 2.88 5.65
N LEU A 209 3.51 3.17 6.87
CA LEU A 209 4.86 2.90 7.36
C LEU A 209 4.83 1.59 8.14
N VAL A 210 5.55 0.59 7.64
CA VAL A 210 5.58 -0.75 8.22
C VAL A 210 7.00 -1.25 8.39
N LEU A 211 7.34 -1.72 9.58
CA LEU A 211 8.57 -2.44 9.85
C LEU A 211 8.32 -3.93 9.59
N ALA A 212 8.92 -4.46 8.54
CA ALA A 212 8.90 -5.89 8.23
C ALA A 212 10.03 -6.59 9.00
N GLN A 213 9.67 -7.35 10.04
CA GLN A 213 10.63 -8.07 10.88
C GLN A 213 10.96 -9.45 10.33
N ASN A 214 9.97 -10.11 9.74
CA ASN A 214 10.08 -11.39 9.04
C ASN A 214 8.82 -11.57 8.16
N LEU A 215 8.77 -12.65 7.38
CA LEU A 215 7.55 -13.05 6.67
C LEU A 215 6.43 -13.31 7.69
N GLY A 216 5.26 -12.70 7.50
CA GLY A 216 4.16 -12.74 8.46
C GLY A 216 4.34 -11.90 9.73
N GLU A 217 5.48 -11.24 9.92
CA GLU A 217 5.79 -10.44 11.12
C GLU A 217 6.01 -8.96 10.78
N TYR A 218 4.93 -8.18 10.86
CA TYR A 218 4.91 -6.76 10.49
C TYR A 218 4.47 -5.89 11.66
N VAL A 219 5.13 -4.74 11.83
CA VAL A 219 4.74 -3.70 12.80
C VAL A 219 4.36 -2.44 12.04
N GLN A 220 3.08 -2.09 12.06
CA GLN A 220 2.62 -0.81 11.57
C GLN A 220 3.12 0.30 12.49
N LEU A 221 3.97 1.18 11.96
CA LEU A 221 4.48 2.35 12.68
C LEU A 221 3.59 3.58 12.51
N GLY A 222 2.92 3.68 11.35
CA GLY A 222 2.01 4.77 11.06
C GLY A 222 1.17 4.51 9.82
N THR A 223 -0.03 5.07 9.79
CA THR A 223 -0.92 5.01 8.63
C THR A 223 -1.64 6.33 8.41
N THR A 224 -2.36 6.49 7.30
CA THR A 224 -3.25 7.64 7.11
C THR A 224 -4.40 7.58 8.11
N ILE A 225 -4.69 8.71 8.77
CA ILE A 225 -5.86 8.88 9.65
C ILE A 225 -7.02 9.59 8.95
N ASP A 226 -6.78 10.16 7.77
CA ASP A 226 -7.78 10.76 6.89
C ASP A 226 -7.44 10.47 5.41
N ASP A 227 -7.28 11.48 4.57
CA ASP A 227 -6.92 11.33 3.16
C ASP A 227 -5.47 10.84 3.04
N ALA A 228 -5.25 9.89 2.12
CA ALA A 228 -3.91 9.55 1.66
C ALA A 228 -3.31 10.68 0.80
N ILE A 229 -1.99 10.66 0.62
CA ILE A 229 -1.26 11.64 -0.18
C ILE A 229 -1.76 11.65 -1.63
N GLY A 230 -1.98 10.48 -2.24
CA GLY A 230 -2.45 10.39 -3.62
C GLY A 230 -3.83 11.01 -3.81
N GLU A 231 -4.78 10.72 -2.90
CA GLU A 231 -6.09 11.39 -2.90
C GLU A 231 -5.99 12.91 -2.75
N ALA A 232 -5.07 13.40 -1.91
CA ALA A 232 -4.84 14.83 -1.76
C ALA A 232 -4.28 15.47 -3.04
N TYR A 233 -3.38 14.78 -3.76
CA TYR A 233 -2.91 15.20 -5.08
C TYR A 233 -4.05 15.22 -6.10
N ASP A 234 -4.82 14.14 -6.21
CA ASP A 234 -5.92 14.03 -7.18
C ASP A 234 -7.00 15.09 -6.97
N LYS A 235 -7.38 15.36 -5.72
CA LYS A 235 -8.35 16.41 -5.40
C LYS A 235 -7.79 17.80 -5.67
N SER A 236 -6.52 18.05 -5.33
CA SER A 236 -5.87 19.33 -5.58
C SER A 236 -5.72 19.61 -7.09
N ALA A 237 -5.33 18.59 -7.87
CA ALA A 237 -5.24 18.67 -9.33
C ALA A 237 -6.59 18.99 -9.96
N ARG A 238 -7.66 18.33 -9.51
CA ARG A 238 -9.02 18.61 -9.99
C ARG A 238 -9.44 20.04 -9.68
N TRP A 239 -9.21 20.52 -8.46
CA TRP A 239 -9.55 21.91 -8.10
C TRP A 239 -8.72 22.95 -8.83
N LEU A 240 -7.51 22.63 -9.30
CA LEU A 240 -6.72 23.52 -10.12
C LEU A 240 -7.13 23.54 -11.61
N GLY A 241 -8.16 22.75 -11.98
CA GLY A 241 -8.66 22.65 -13.36
C GLY A 241 -7.69 21.93 -14.30
N LEU A 242 -6.94 20.95 -13.78
CA LEU A 242 -5.98 20.17 -14.57
C LEU A 242 -6.65 19.00 -15.30
N ASP A 243 -6.09 18.63 -16.44
CA ASP A 243 -6.45 17.38 -17.13
C ASP A 243 -5.86 16.18 -16.40
N ILE A 244 -6.71 15.47 -15.65
CA ILE A 244 -6.30 14.33 -14.83
C ILE A 244 -6.41 12.97 -15.55
N ARG A 245 -6.53 12.94 -16.88
CA ARG A 245 -6.60 11.68 -17.64
C ARG A 245 -5.37 10.78 -17.42
N LYS A 246 -4.21 11.38 -17.16
CA LYS A 246 -2.95 10.68 -16.83
C LYS A 246 -2.73 10.47 -15.31
N GLY A 247 -3.74 10.80 -14.48
CA GLY A 247 -3.63 10.84 -13.01
C GLY A 247 -3.43 12.27 -12.49
N GLY A 248 -3.97 12.58 -11.31
CA GLY A 248 -3.86 13.91 -10.72
C GLY A 248 -2.48 14.19 -10.11
N GLY A 249 -1.79 13.16 -9.61
CA GLY A 249 -0.39 13.23 -9.18
C GLY A 249 0.55 13.80 -10.26
N PRO A 250 0.71 13.11 -11.40
CA PRO A 250 1.57 13.57 -12.50
C PRO A 250 1.17 14.94 -13.05
N ALA A 251 -0.13 15.21 -13.23
CA ALA A 251 -0.61 16.49 -13.75
C ALA A 251 -0.27 17.66 -12.80
N LEU A 252 -0.40 17.46 -11.49
CA LEU A 252 -0.04 18.47 -10.50
C LEU A 252 1.48 18.69 -10.44
N GLU A 253 2.26 17.61 -10.50
CA GLU A 253 3.73 17.69 -10.52
C GLU A 253 4.24 18.47 -11.74
N GLU A 254 3.67 18.21 -12.92
CA GLU A 254 4.01 18.94 -14.15
C GLU A 254 3.78 20.45 -14.00
N LEU A 255 2.61 20.85 -13.49
CA LEU A 255 2.31 22.26 -13.25
C LEU A 255 3.16 22.86 -12.12
N ALA A 256 3.51 22.08 -11.10
CA ALA A 256 4.34 22.53 -9.99
C ALA A 256 5.76 22.94 -10.41
N LEU A 257 6.28 22.40 -11.53
CA LEU A 257 7.59 22.80 -12.08
C LEU A 257 7.62 24.26 -12.55
N GLU A 258 6.47 24.85 -12.86
CA GLU A 258 6.33 26.24 -13.31
C GLU A 258 6.16 27.23 -12.14
N GLY A 259 5.94 26.74 -10.91
CA GLY A 259 5.57 27.54 -9.75
C GLY A 259 6.71 27.82 -8.78
N ASP A 260 6.55 28.88 -7.98
CA ASP A 260 7.38 29.10 -6.78
C ASP A 260 6.79 28.32 -5.59
N PRO A 261 7.53 27.32 -5.04
CA PRO A 261 7.05 26.50 -3.92
C PRO A 261 6.99 27.24 -2.58
N ASN A 262 7.44 28.51 -2.51
CA ASN A 262 7.34 29.36 -1.31
C ASN A 262 6.29 30.46 -1.43
N SER A 263 5.60 30.56 -2.57
CA SER A 263 4.63 31.62 -2.85
C SER A 263 3.40 31.56 -1.93
N ILE A 264 2.93 30.36 -1.58
CA ILE A 264 1.77 30.14 -0.71
C ILE A 264 2.24 29.52 0.62
N LYS A 265 1.88 30.17 1.72
CA LYS A 265 2.21 29.69 3.07
C LYS A 265 1.17 28.68 3.54
N PHE A 266 1.37 27.42 3.19
CA PHE A 266 0.64 26.31 3.78
C PHE A 266 1.29 25.81 5.08
N THR A 267 0.46 25.35 6.01
CA THR A 267 0.86 24.76 7.29
C THR A 267 1.05 23.26 7.13
N VAL A 268 2.20 22.75 7.62
CA VAL A 268 2.50 21.31 7.65
C VAL A 268 1.53 20.60 8.61
N PRO A 269 0.78 19.58 8.13
CA PRO A 269 -0.11 18.80 8.97
C PRO A 269 0.58 18.13 10.16
N MET A 270 -0.17 17.96 11.26
CA MET A 270 0.23 17.15 12.42
C MET A 270 1.59 17.47 13.06
N ARG A 271 2.16 18.66 12.85
CA ARG A 271 3.52 19.03 13.30
C ARG A 271 3.81 18.79 14.78
N GLN A 272 2.78 18.84 15.64
CA GLN A 272 2.90 18.63 17.09
C GLN A 272 2.69 17.16 17.51
N GLN A 273 2.19 16.31 16.61
CA GLN A 273 1.92 14.91 16.89
C GLN A 273 3.23 14.11 16.85
N LYS A 274 3.40 13.24 17.85
CA LYS A 274 4.62 12.43 18.03
C LYS A 274 4.52 11.04 17.42
N ASP A 275 3.44 10.71 16.73
CA ASP A 275 3.28 9.44 16.02
C ASP A 275 3.84 9.51 14.58
N CYS A 276 3.82 8.38 13.85
CA CYS A 276 4.20 8.34 12.44
C CYS A 276 2.99 8.40 11.49
N ASN A 277 1.82 8.84 11.98
CA ASN A 277 0.58 8.85 11.20
C ASN A 277 0.56 10.00 10.19
N PHE A 278 -0.18 9.79 9.10
CA PHE A 278 -0.33 10.75 8.01
C PHE A 278 -1.72 11.39 8.00
N SER A 279 -1.81 12.62 7.53
CA SER A 279 -3.04 13.39 7.41
C SER A 279 -2.82 14.43 6.32
N TYR A 280 -3.64 14.41 5.29
CA TYR A 280 -3.58 15.33 4.16
C TYR A 280 -4.89 16.08 3.93
N ALA A 281 -5.99 15.71 4.58
CA ALA A 281 -7.29 16.37 4.42
C ALA A 281 -7.21 17.87 4.74
N GLY A 282 -6.50 18.24 5.80
CA GLY A 282 -6.30 19.65 6.18
C GLY A 282 -5.41 20.43 5.20
N LEU A 283 -4.42 19.78 4.60
CA LEU A 283 -3.57 20.41 3.57
C LEU A 283 -4.39 20.66 2.29
N LYS A 284 -5.18 19.66 1.88
CA LYS A 284 -6.15 19.79 0.80
C LYS A 284 -7.10 20.97 1.05
N THR A 285 -7.69 21.11 2.25
CA THR A 285 -8.56 22.27 2.55
C THR A 285 -7.83 23.60 2.39
N GLN A 286 -6.55 23.70 2.73
CA GLN A 286 -5.77 24.92 2.52
C GLN A 286 -5.60 25.24 1.03
N VAL A 287 -5.43 24.24 0.16
CA VAL A 287 -5.41 24.43 -1.31
C VAL A 287 -6.72 25.06 -1.79
N ARG A 288 -7.86 24.50 -1.38
CA ARG A 288 -9.17 25.05 -1.75
C ARG A 288 -9.32 26.51 -1.33
N LEU A 289 -8.94 26.84 -0.09
CA LEU A 289 -8.99 28.22 0.42
C LEU A 289 -8.02 29.15 -0.34
N ALA A 290 -6.86 28.66 -0.78
CA ALA A 290 -5.93 29.45 -1.57
C ALA A 290 -6.48 29.79 -2.96
N ILE A 291 -7.22 28.87 -3.58
CA ILE A 291 -7.93 29.07 -4.85
C ILE A 291 -9.05 30.10 -4.67
N GLU A 292 -9.91 29.92 -3.66
CA GLU A 292 -11.02 30.83 -3.35
C GLU A 292 -10.53 32.25 -3.04
N SER A 293 -9.51 32.40 -2.19
CA SER A 293 -8.97 33.72 -1.80
C SER A 293 -8.37 34.53 -2.95
N ARG A 294 -8.03 33.87 -4.07
CA ARG A 294 -7.47 34.48 -5.28
C ARG A 294 -8.51 34.65 -6.39
N ASN A 295 -9.77 34.31 -6.13
CA ASN A 295 -10.88 34.36 -7.10
C ASN A 295 -10.56 33.60 -8.41
N LEU A 296 -9.85 32.47 -8.32
CA LEU A 296 -9.55 31.65 -9.48
C LEU A 296 -10.80 30.87 -9.91
N CYS A 297 -11.33 31.17 -11.10
CA CYS A 297 -12.42 30.39 -11.71
C CYS A 297 -11.87 29.13 -12.38
N THR A 298 -11.65 28.08 -11.60
CA THR A 298 -11.03 26.82 -12.08
C THR A 298 -12.02 25.86 -12.72
N ASP A 299 -13.30 25.93 -12.34
CA ASP A 299 -14.33 24.99 -12.80
C ASP A 299 -14.75 25.26 -14.26
N ASP A 300 -14.77 26.54 -14.67
CA ASP A 300 -15.17 26.95 -16.02
C ASP A 300 -13.98 27.16 -16.97
N ILE A 301 -12.77 27.39 -16.42
CA ILE A 301 -11.57 27.70 -17.19
C ILE A 301 -10.52 26.60 -16.97
N PRO A 302 -10.42 25.62 -17.89
CA PRO A 302 -9.39 24.61 -17.82
C PRO A 302 -8.00 25.25 -17.94
N ILE A 303 -6.97 24.60 -17.39
CA ILE A 303 -5.60 25.13 -17.39
C ILE A 303 -5.07 25.46 -18.80
N SER A 304 -5.56 24.76 -19.84
CA SER A 304 -5.22 25.00 -21.25
C SER A 304 -5.73 26.34 -21.81
N SER A 305 -6.75 26.91 -21.16
CA SER A 305 -7.41 28.16 -21.57
C SER A 305 -7.21 29.27 -20.54
N ALA A 306 -6.40 29.04 -19.52
CA ALA A 306 -6.08 30.02 -18.49
C ALA A 306 -5.19 31.14 -19.05
N THR A 307 -5.34 32.35 -18.53
CA THR A 307 -4.38 33.43 -18.80
C THR A 307 -3.01 33.08 -18.22
N GLU A 308 -1.94 33.72 -18.71
CA GLU A 308 -0.60 33.51 -18.14
C GLU A 308 -0.55 33.81 -16.63
N GLU A 309 -1.26 34.86 -16.19
CA GLU A 309 -1.36 35.21 -14.77
C GLU A 309 -2.10 34.12 -13.97
N ASP A 310 -3.25 33.65 -14.45
CA ASP A 310 -4.01 32.57 -13.80
C ASP A 310 -3.21 31.27 -13.75
N ARG A 311 -2.52 30.92 -14.84
CA ARG A 311 -1.67 29.74 -14.92
C ARG A 311 -0.54 29.82 -13.89
N GLN A 312 0.14 30.96 -13.80
CA GLN A 312 1.21 31.16 -12.83
C GLN A 312 0.70 31.08 -11.39
N LEU A 313 -0.49 31.62 -11.08
CA LEU A 313 -1.11 31.52 -9.76
C LEU A 313 -1.45 30.06 -9.40
N ARG A 314 -1.99 29.29 -10.35
CA ARG A 314 -2.27 27.85 -10.16
C ARG A 314 -0.97 27.06 -9.98
N ALA A 315 0.08 27.36 -10.74
CA ALA A 315 1.40 26.74 -10.61
C ALA A 315 2.03 27.00 -9.24
N ASN A 316 1.94 28.24 -8.75
CA ASN A 316 2.37 28.64 -7.42
C ASN A 316 1.65 27.86 -6.31
N ILE A 317 0.34 27.64 -6.45
CA ILE A 317 -0.45 26.80 -5.52
C ILE A 317 0.01 25.34 -5.59
N ALA A 318 0.16 24.78 -6.79
CA ALA A 318 0.62 23.40 -7.00
C ALA A 318 2.00 23.16 -6.37
N ALA A 319 2.97 24.03 -6.66
CA ALA A 319 4.34 23.95 -6.14
C ALA A 319 4.38 24.05 -4.60
N SER A 320 3.62 25.00 -4.03
CA SER A 320 3.54 25.18 -2.58
C SER A 320 2.87 23.99 -1.89
N PHE A 321 1.82 23.41 -2.49
CA PHE A 321 1.16 22.21 -2.01
C PHE A 321 2.11 21.01 -2.02
N GLN A 322 2.74 20.73 -3.16
CA GLN A 322 3.68 19.62 -3.34
C GLN A 322 4.81 19.70 -2.32
N ARG A 323 5.41 20.88 -2.12
CA ARG A 323 6.44 21.08 -1.11
C ARG A 323 5.96 20.71 0.29
N ILE A 324 4.79 21.18 0.72
CA ILE A 324 4.30 20.88 2.08
C ILE A 324 3.86 19.42 2.23
N ALA A 325 3.30 18.81 1.17
CA ALA A 325 2.94 17.40 1.17
C ALA A 325 4.18 16.52 1.36
N VAL A 326 5.26 16.80 0.61
CA VAL A 326 6.54 16.07 0.73
C VAL A 326 7.19 16.32 2.08
N LEU A 327 7.21 17.56 2.60
CA LEU A 327 7.78 17.84 3.93
C LEU A 327 7.06 17.07 5.05
N HIS A 328 5.73 16.90 4.96
CA HIS A 328 4.99 16.08 5.92
C HIS A 328 5.35 14.60 5.79
N LEU A 329 5.46 14.09 4.56
CA LEU A 329 5.89 12.72 4.29
C LEU A 329 7.28 12.45 4.89
N GLU A 330 8.24 13.34 4.67
CA GLU A 330 9.60 13.28 5.21
C GLU A 330 9.63 13.27 6.74
N ASP A 331 8.87 14.15 7.41
CA ASP A 331 8.80 14.20 8.89
C ASP A 331 8.35 12.85 9.48
N ARG A 332 7.33 12.22 8.88
CA ARG A 332 6.84 10.91 9.35
C ARG A 332 7.84 9.80 9.06
N CYS A 333 8.47 9.82 7.89
CA CYS A 333 9.47 8.83 7.52
C CYS A 333 10.71 8.91 8.42
N GLN A 334 11.21 10.12 8.70
CA GLN A 334 12.34 10.32 9.61
C GLN A 334 12.02 9.74 11.00
N ARG A 335 10.83 10.04 11.54
CA ARG A 335 10.42 9.51 12.83
C ARG A 335 10.28 7.99 12.83
N ALA A 336 9.74 7.41 11.75
CA ALA A 336 9.64 5.98 11.62
C ALA A 336 11.01 5.30 11.53
N VAL A 337 11.97 5.90 10.83
CA VAL A 337 13.37 5.43 10.82
C VAL A 337 13.96 5.46 12.23
N GLU A 338 13.79 6.54 12.98
CA GLU A 338 14.26 6.63 14.37
C GLU A 338 13.63 5.57 15.27
N TRP A 339 12.32 5.32 15.12
CA TRP A 339 11.59 4.31 15.87
C TRP A 339 12.04 2.91 15.50
N ALA A 340 12.18 2.64 14.20
CA ALA A 340 12.62 1.36 13.68
C ALA A 340 14.04 1.03 14.14
N LEU A 341 14.98 1.98 14.09
CA LEU A 341 16.34 1.82 14.60
C LEU A 341 16.39 1.55 16.11
N LYS A 342 15.48 2.15 16.89
CA LYS A 342 15.35 1.84 18.33
C LYS A 342 14.83 0.44 18.59
N MET A 343 13.87 -0.04 17.77
CA MET A 343 13.31 -1.39 17.89
C MET A 343 14.25 -2.48 17.37
N LYS A 344 14.94 -2.21 16.26
CA LYS A 344 15.83 -3.11 15.53
C LYS A 344 17.06 -2.34 15.03
N PRO A 345 18.12 -2.23 15.85
CA PRO A 345 19.35 -1.52 15.46
C PRO A 345 20.06 -2.10 14.23
N SER A 346 19.72 -3.32 13.82
CA SER A 346 20.29 -4.00 12.65
C SER A 346 19.66 -3.61 11.31
N ILE A 347 18.60 -2.79 11.30
CA ILE A 347 17.98 -2.33 10.04
C ILE A 347 19.00 -1.54 9.23
N LYS A 348 19.13 -1.89 7.95
CA LYS A 348 20.00 -1.20 6.98
C LYS A 348 19.22 -0.58 5.82
N ASN A 349 18.00 -1.05 5.59
CA ASN A 349 17.22 -0.76 4.40
C ASN A 349 15.91 -0.07 4.76
N PHE A 350 15.64 1.03 4.06
CA PHE A 350 14.34 1.68 4.01
C PHE A 350 13.88 1.69 2.56
N VAL A 351 12.79 0.97 2.27
CA VAL A 351 12.22 0.84 0.93
C VAL A 351 11.00 1.74 0.77
N VAL A 352 10.89 2.39 -0.37
CA VAL A 352 9.72 3.19 -0.74
C VAL A 352 9.05 2.50 -1.92
N LEU A 353 7.79 2.11 -1.74
CA LEU A 353 7.00 1.50 -2.80
C LEU A 353 5.79 2.35 -3.12
N LEU A 354 5.68 2.67 -4.40
CA LEU A 354 4.48 3.24 -4.99
C LEU A 354 3.56 2.08 -5.38
N LEU A 355 2.44 1.96 -4.68
CA LEU A 355 1.35 1.10 -5.11
C LEU A 355 0.65 1.90 -6.23
N THR A 356 0.59 1.34 -7.43
CA THR A 356 0.41 1.98 -8.74
C THR A 356 -0.71 3.04 -8.87
N SER A 357 -0.55 3.86 -9.94
CA SER A 357 -1.32 5.00 -10.48
C SER A 357 -0.77 6.42 -10.23
N MET A 358 0.29 6.59 -9.42
CA MET A 358 0.87 7.93 -9.17
C MET A 358 1.97 8.35 -10.16
N LEU A 359 2.53 7.43 -10.95
CA LEU A 359 3.52 7.74 -11.99
C LEU A 359 3.20 6.90 -13.23
N GLY A 360 2.98 7.56 -14.37
CA GLY A 360 2.96 6.91 -15.67
C GLY A 360 4.30 6.21 -15.94
N PRO A 361 4.39 5.36 -16.98
CA PRO A 361 5.67 4.73 -17.34
C PRO A 361 6.73 5.82 -17.55
N ALA A 362 7.82 5.70 -16.81
CA ALA A 362 9.01 6.54 -16.93
C ALA A 362 9.76 6.30 -18.23
#